data_AF-A0A6B2CTS6-F1
#
_entry.id   AF-A0A6B2CTS6-F1
#
_cell.length_a   1.000
_cell.length_b   1.000
_cell.length_c   1.000
_cell.angle_alpha   90.00
_cell.angle_beta   90.00
_cell.angle_gamma   90.00
#
_symmetry.space_group_name_H-M   'P 1'
#
loop_
_entity.id
_entity.type
_entity.pdbx_description
1 polymer ?
#
loop_
_entity_poly.entity_id
_entity_poly.type
_entity_poly.pdbx_seq_one_letter_code
_entity_poly.pdbx_strand_id
1 'polypeptide(L)'
;MAPSECLAGPGEPLALHLTEVARCVGVRGIYVARKLAKVFETSPELAMDFMEFVALMHDVGKADEAYKTSTEYFPLHEARSTDFAYEVMLKVKDRDASMPLRNSFEEPSIANAALFAIAFHHYSHKTYERHSVGGLAPRCYEYRQAIEAWSPRTELGKALRDVALALSGTTRSGTHGRLLEVIGKRMRPKLLYAASALLGIINECDAEVAKKNRRLST
;
A
#
# COMPACT_ATOMS: atom_id res chain seq x y z
N MET A 1 -8.89 -28.64 1.46
CA MET A 1 -7.56 -28.10 1.80
C MET A 1 -7.79 -26.82 2.57
N ALA A 2 -7.25 -26.69 3.78
CA ALA A 2 -7.24 -25.39 4.45
C ALA A 2 -6.50 -24.39 3.54
N PRO A 3 -6.97 -23.15 3.38
CA PRO A 3 -6.21 -22.16 2.65
C PRO A 3 -4.81 -22.07 3.28
N SER A 4 -3.76 -22.17 2.46
CA SER A 4 -2.39 -22.03 2.95
C SER A 4 -2.25 -20.62 3.52
N GLU A 5 -1.89 -20.52 4.79
CA GLU A 5 -1.63 -19.22 5.41
C GLU A 5 -0.62 -18.43 4.59
N CYS A 6 -1.00 -17.22 4.20
CA CYS A 6 -0.11 -16.33 3.51
C CYS A 6 0.77 -15.63 4.53
N LEU A 7 2.06 -15.64 4.28
CA LEU A 7 3.03 -15.04 5.16
C LEU A 7 3.46 -13.66 4.65
N ALA A 8 3.65 -12.72 5.57
CA ALA A 8 4.39 -11.49 5.31
C ALA A 8 5.91 -11.73 5.39
N GLY A 9 6.34 -12.75 6.13
CA GLY A 9 7.72 -13.16 6.32
C GLY A 9 7.78 -14.45 7.15
N PRO A 10 8.99 -14.92 7.52
CA PRO A 10 9.17 -16.18 8.23
C PRO A 10 8.31 -16.25 9.51
N GLY A 11 7.34 -17.18 9.53
CA GLY A 11 6.45 -17.41 10.67
C GLY A 11 5.47 -16.27 10.98
N GLU A 12 5.29 -15.29 10.09
CA GLU A 12 4.46 -14.10 10.32
C GLU A 12 3.25 -14.08 9.37
N PRO A 13 2.02 -14.32 9.85
CA PRO A 13 0.81 -14.24 9.03
C PRO A 13 0.58 -12.86 8.43
N LEU A 14 0.23 -12.80 7.15
CA LEU A 14 0.06 -11.57 6.39
C LEU A 14 -1.05 -10.68 6.95
N ALA A 15 -2.18 -11.28 7.34
CA ALA A 15 -3.30 -10.54 7.93
C ALA A 15 -2.90 -9.82 9.23
N LEU A 16 -2.18 -10.54 10.12
CA LEU A 16 -1.69 -9.99 11.38
C LEU A 16 -0.72 -8.84 11.11
N HIS A 17 0.24 -9.07 10.22
CA HIS A 17 1.23 -8.07 9.84
C HIS A 17 0.57 -6.77 9.35
N LEU A 18 -0.28 -6.85 8.33
CA LEU A 18 -0.96 -5.67 7.76
C LEU A 18 -1.81 -4.94 8.80
N THR A 19 -2.52 -5.67 9.67
CA THR A 19 -3.34 -5.09 10.74
C THR A 19 -2.48 -4.31 11.73
N GLU A 20 -1.37 -4.89 12.19
CA GLU A 20 -0.50 -4.24 13.15
C GLU A 20 0.26 -3.04 12.56
N VAL A 21 0.69 -3.12 11.30
CA VAL A 21 1.31 -1.99 10.59
C VAL A 21 0.29 -0.86 10.46
N ALA A 22 -0.93 -1.13 10.01
CA ALA A 22 -1.98 -0.12 9.90
C ALA A 22 -2.29 0.53 11.26
N ARG A 23 -2.35 -0.25 12.35
CA ARG A 23 -2.53 0.28 13.70
C ARG A 23 -1.35 1.17 14.14
N CYS A 24 -0.12 0.76 13.86
CA CYS A 24 1.06 1.57 14.17
C CYS A 24 1.04 2.90 13.40
N VAL A 25 0.73 2.85 12.10
CA VAL A 25 0.57 4.04 11.26
C VAL A 25 -0.55 4.94 11.79
N GLY A 26 -1.67 4.35 12.22
CA GLY A 26 -2.80 5.02 12.89
C GLY A 26 -2.40 5.91 14.07
N VAL A 27 -1.38 5.50 14.81
CA VAL A 27 -0.88 6.23 15.99
C VAL A 27 0.24 7.20 15.61
N ARG A 28 1.29 6.72 14.93
CA ARG A 28 2.49 7.52 14.63
C ARG A 28 2.25 8.54 13.51
N GLY A 29 1.34 8.23 12.59
CA GLY A 29 1.03 9.02 11.42
C GLY A 29 0.25 10.30 11.70
N ILE A 30 -0.32 10.51 12.90
CA ILE A 30 -1.25 11.62 13.17
C ILE A 30 -0.66 12.99 12.78
N TYR A 31 0.59 13.27 13.15
CA TYR A 31 1.23 14.55 12.83
C TYR A 31 1.56 14.69 11.35
N VAL A 32 1.94 13.59 10.70
CA VAL A 32 2.20 13.55 9.25
C VAL A 32 0.89 13.75 8.48
N ALA A 33 -0.18 13.06 8.85
CA ALA A 33 -1.52 13.22 8.27
C ALA A 33 -1.99 14.68 8.34
N ARG A 34 -1.84 15.36 9.48
CA ARG A 34 -2.16 16.80 9.61
C ARG A 34 -1.33 17.69 8.69
N LYS A 35 -0.06 17.35 8.44
CA LYS A 35 0.80 18.11 7.51
C LYS A 35 0.42 17.83 6.05
N LEU A 36 0.20 16.57 5.70
CA LEU A 36 -0.27 16.16 4.37
C LEU A 36 -1.62 16.80 4.03
N ALA A 37 -2.54 16.86 4.99
CA ALA A 37 -3.83 17.53 4.87
C ALA A 37 -3.68 19.00 4.45
N LYS A 38 -2.78 19.74 5.10
CA LYS A 38 -2.47 21.14 4.71
C LYS A 38 -1.83 21.23 3.33
N VAL A 39 -0.90 20.33 3.02
CA VAL A 39 -0.18 20.33 1.73
C VAL A 39 -1.12 20.04 0.57
N PHE A 40 -2.06 19.13 0.74
CA PHE A 40 -2.99 18.69 -0.31
C PHE A 40 -4.39 19.30 -0.21
N GLU A 41 -4.59 20.27 0.68
CA GLU A 41 -5.87 20.96 0.88
C GLU A 41 -7.03 19.97 1.09
N THR A 42 -6.79 18.98 1.95
CA THR A 42 -7.76 17.94 2.33
C THR A 42 -7.96 17.91 3.85
N SER A 43 -8.94 17.15 4.33
CA SER A 43 -9.11 16.92 5.76
C SER A 43 -7.97 16.04 6.35
N PRO A 44 -7.58 16.26 7.62
CA PRO A 44 -6.69 15.36 8.36
C PRO A 44 -7.18 13.92 8.39
N GLU A 45 -8.49 13.72 8.44
CA GLU A 45 -9.15 12.41 8.48
C GLU A 45 -8.92 11.67 7.16
N LEU A 46 -9.11 12.34 6.02
CA LEU A 46 -8.84 11.72 4.72
C LEU A 46 -7.36 11.45 4.53
N ALA A 47 -6.49 12.34 5.01
CA ALA A 47 -5.05 12.10 4.95
C ALA A 47 -4.64 10.88 5.79
N MET A 48 -5.25 10.71 6.97
CA MET A 48 -5.04 9.53 7.81
C MET A 48 -5.56 8.25 7.16
N ASP A 49 -6.72 8.30 6.51
CA ASP A 49 -7.26 7.16 5.76
C ASP A 49 -6.33 6.75 4.61
N PHE A 50 -5.72 7.69 3.87
CA PHE A 50 -4.71 7.35 2.87
C PHE A 50 -3.44 6.75 3.47
N MET A 51 -3.01 7.20 4.65
CA MET A 51 -1.85 6.62 5.34
C MET A 51 -2.11 5.16 5.75
N GLU A 52 -3.26 4.88 6.35
CA GLU A 52 -3.68 3.52 6.71
C GLU A 52 -3.92 2.65 5.47
N PHE A 53 -4.48 3.22 4.39
CA PHE A 53 -4.60 2.53 3.12
C PHE A 53 -3.23 2.08 2.60
N VAL A 54 -2.21 2.94 2.63
CA VAL A 54 -0.85 2.51 2.25
C VAL A 54 -0.37 1.36 3.12
N ALA A 55 -0.53 1.47 4.45
CA ALA A 55 -0.14 0.42 5.39
C ALA A 55 -0.82 -0.92 5.10
N LEU A 56 -2.10 -0.91 4.73
CA LEU A 56 -2.85 -2.11 4.40
C LEU A 56 -2.48 -2.68 3.04
N MET A 57 -2.09 -1.83 2.08
CA MET A 57 -1.83 -2.27 0.70
C MET A 57 -0.38 -2.65 0.43
N HIS A 58 0.61 -2.11 1.16
CA HIS A 58 2.03 -2.20 0.80
C HIS A 58 2.50 -3.63 0.52
N ASP A 59 2.00 -4.58 1.30
CA ASP A 59 2.40 -5.99 1.26
C ASP A 59 1.34 -6.94 0.69
N VAL A 60 0.19 -6.44 0.20
CA VAL A 60 -0.88 -7.29 -0.37
C VAL A 60 -0.37 -8.16 -1.52
N GLY A 61 0.62 -7.66 -2.27
CA GLY A 61 1.31 -8.40 -3.32
C GLY A 61 1.86 -9.76 -2.88
N LYS A 62 2.21 -9.93 -1.60
CA LYS A 62 2.68 -11.21 -1.04
C LYS A 62 1.63 -12.31 -1.07
N ALA A 63 0.35 -11.98 -1.30
CA ALA A 63 -0.75 -12.91 -1.51
C ALA A 63 -0.84 -13.51 -2.93
N ASP A 64 0.02 -13.11 -3.87
CA ASP A 64 0.00 -13.59 -5.25
C ASP A 64 0.35 -15.08 -5.41
N GLU A 65 -0.23 -15.75 -6.40
CA GLU A 65 0.05 -17.16 -6.72
C GLU A 65 1.54 -17.43 -7.01
N ALA A 66 2.28 -16.43 -7.51
CA ALA A 66 3.73 -16.55 -7.73
C ALA A 66 4.51 -16.93 -6.46
N TYR A 67 3.94 -16.74 -5.27
CA TYR A 67 4.58 -17.02 -3.98
C TYR A 67 3.97 -18.23 -3.25
N LYS A 68 3.25 -19.12 -3.94
CA LYS A 68 2.59 -20.28 -3.32
C LYS A 68 3.53 -21.24 -2.58
N THR A 69 4.80 -21.26 -2.95
CA THR A 69 5.84 -22.07 -2.29
C THR A 69 6.82 -21.23 -1.49
N SER A 70 6.60 -19.92 -1.37
CA SER A 70 7.50 -18.99 -0.69
C SER A 70 7.03 -18.73 0.74
N THR A 71 7.95 -18.84 1.68
CA THR A 71 7.72 -18.52 3.11
C THR A 71 8.52 -17.30 3.58
N GLU A 72 9.62 -16.97 2.91
CA GLU A 72 10.57 -15.94 3.38
C GLU A 72 10.82 -14.82 2.37
N TYR A 73 10.84 -15.14 1.08
CA TYR A 73 11.26 -14.22 0.03
C TYR A 73 10.14 -13.99 -1.00
N PHE A 74 9.76 -12.72 -1.14
CA PHE A 74 8.68 -12.24 -2.01
C PHE A 74 9.23 -11.19 -2.99
N PRO A 75 9.97 -11.58 -4.03
CA PRO A 75 10.59 -10.61 -4.93
C PRO A 75 9.52 -9.80 -5.66
N LEU A 76 9.63 -8.48 -5.61
CA LEU A 76 8.81 -7.54 -6.39
C LEU A 76 7.31 -7.55 -6.04
N HIS A 77 6.95 -7.97 -4.83
CA HIS A 77 5.56 -7.91 -4.35
C HIS A 77 5.04 -6.47 -4.34
N GLU A 78 5.91 -5.47 -4.17
CA GLU A 78 5.57 -4.06 -4.26
C GLU A 78 4.92 -3.68 -5.60
N ALA A 79 5.34 -4.30 -6.71
CA ALA A 79 4.75 -4.05 -8.02
C ALA A 79 3.31 -4.56 -8.11
N ARG A 80 3.03 -5.69 -7.45
CA ARG A 80 1.70 -6.30 -7.38
C ARG A 80 0.78 -5.52 -6.45
N SER A 81 1.29 -5.14 -5.28
CA SER A 81 0.62 -4.24 -4.33
C SER A 81 0.23 -2.93 -4.99
N THR A 82 1.12 -2.37 -5.81
CA THR A 82 0.88 -1.11 -6.54
C THR A 82 -0.25 -1.26 -7.55
N ASP A 83 -0.23 -2.32 -8.38
CA ASP A 83 -1.30 -2.55 -9.35
C ASP A 83 -2.65 -2.82 -8.65
N PHE A 84 -2.65 -3.55 -7.53
CA PHE A 84 -3.85 -3.74 -6.71
C PHE A 84 -4.39 -2.43 -6.15
N ALA A 85 -3.54 -1.63 -5.50
CA ALA A 85 -3.92 -0.35 -4.92
C ALA A 85 -4.41 0.65 -5.98
N TYR A 86 -3.76 0.69 -7.14
CA TYR A 86 -4.17 1.57 -8.22
C TYR A 86 -5.53 1.19 -8.79
N GLU A 87 -5.81 -0.11 -8.97
CA GLU A 87 -7.13 -0.57 -9.40
C GLU A 87 -8.22 -0.20 -8.38
N VAL A 88 -7.93 -0.33 -7.07
CA VAL A 88 -8.86 0.14 -6.03
C VAL A 88 -9.16 1.63 -6.21
N MET A 89 -8.11 2.46 -6.32
CA MET A 89 -8.27 3.90 -6.47
C MET A 89 -8.99 4.30 -7.77
N LEU A 90 -8.75 3.58 -8.87
CA LEU A 90 -9.45 3.78 -10.15
C LEU A 90 -10.94 3.48 -10.01
N LYS A 91 -11.31 2.32 -9.45
CA LYS A 91 -12.71 1.95 -9.27
C LYS A 91 -13.46 2.87 -8.32
N VAL A 92 -12.79 3.41 -7.30
CA VAL A 92 -13.37 4.47 -6.47
C VAL A 92 -13.57 5.74 -7.28
N LYS A 93 -12.57 6.18 -8.06
CA LYS A 93 -12.66 7.37 -8.91
C LYS A 93 -13.78 7.29 -9.94
N ASP A 94 -14.04 6.12 -10.50
CA ASP A 94 -15.13 5.90 -11.47
C ASP A 94 -16.52 6.13 -10.84
N ARG A 95 -16.63 6.01 -9.51
CA ARG A 95 -17.88 6.16 -8.75
C ARG A 95 -17.96 7.48 -8.00
N ASP A 96 -16.82 8.05 -7.63
CA ASP A 96 -16.68 9.25 -6.83
C ASP A 96 -15.57 10.15 -7.41
N ALA A 97 -15.99 11.22 -8.08
CA ALA A 97 -15.08 12.19 -8.69
C ALA A 97 -14.25 12.99 -7.66
N SER A 98 -14.59 12.94 -6.37
CA SER A 98 -13.79 13.55 -5.30
C SER A 98 -12.50 12.79 -4.99
N MET A 99 -12.36 11.55 -5.50
CA MET A 99 -11.15 10.75 -5.35
C MET A 99 -9.93 11.51 -5.89
N PRO A 100 -8.94 11.86 -5.05
CA PRO A 100 -7.82 12.73 -5.45
C PRO A 100 -6.76 11.99 -6.27
N LEU A 101 -7.13 11.02 -7.10
CA LEU A 101 -6.24 10.34 -8.03
C LEU A 101 -6.12 11.15 -9.33
N ARG A 102 -4.89 11.55 -9.69
CA ARG A 102 -4.66 12.35 -10.91
C ARG A 102 -4.42 11.46 -12.12
N ASN A 103 -4.69 11.98 -13.31
CA ASN A 103 -4.51 11.23 -14.56
C ASN A 103 -3.03 11.02 -14.89
N SER A 104 -2.19 12.00 -14.52
CA SER A 104 -0.73 11.88 -14.54
C SER A 104 -0.19 11.59 -13.14
N PHE A 105 0.72 10.63 -13.04
CA PHE A 105 1.41 10.34 -11.78
C PHE A 105 2.39 11.44 -11.35
N GLU A 106 2.78 12.34 -12.26
CA GLU A 106 3.63 13.49 -11.95
C GLU A 106 2.88 14.60 -11.20
N GLU A 107 1.55 14.61 -11.32
CA GLU A 107 0.71 15.61 -10.67
C GLU A 107 0.61 15.36 -9.17
N PRO A 108 0.85 16.36 -8.31
CA PRO A 108 0.77 16.17 -6.87
C PRO A 108 -0.66 15.91 -6.41
N SER A 109 -0.87 14.79 -5.75
CA SER A 109 -2.06 14.51 -4.95
C SER A 109 -1.73 13.52 -3.84
N ILE A 110 -2.58 13.45 -2.83
CA ILE A 110 -2.38 12.51 -1.72
C ILE A 110 -2.52 11.05 -2.18
N ALA A 111 -3.41 10.76 -3.14
CA ALA A 111 -3.54 9.43 -3.74
C ALA A 111 -2.29 9.04 -4.53
N ASN A 112 -1.73 9.95 -5.34
CA ASN A 112 -0.47 9.71 -6.03
C ASN A 112 0.66 9.50 -5.00
N ALA A 113 0.77 10.33 -3.96
CA ALA A 113 1.78 10.16 -2.92
C ALA A 113 1.67 8.79 -2.22
N ALA A 114 0.45 8.32 -1.95
CA ALA A 114 0.17 6.99 -1.43
C ALA A 114 0.63 5.88 -2.39
N LEU A 115 0.36 6.00 -3.70
CA LEU A 115 0.86 5.03 -4.70
C LEU A 115 2.39 4.99 -4.76
N PHE A 116 3.08 6.14 -4.68
CA PHE A 116 4.54 6.17 -4.58
C PHE A 116 5.04 5.48 -3.31
N ALA A 117 4.37 5.69 -2.17
CA ALA A 117 4.75 5.03 -0.93
C ALA A 117 4.58 3.50 -1.01
N ILE A 118 3.48 3.01 -1.60
CA ILE A 118 3.25 1.58 -1.84
C ILE A 118 4.30 1.01 -2.80
N ALA A 119 4.57 1.69 -3.91
CA ALA A 119 5.52 1.21 -4.92
C ALA A 119 6.96 1.15 -4.39
N PHE A 120 7.33 2.10 -3.52
CA PHE A 120 8.73 2.33 -3.17
C PHE A 120 9.07 2.04 -1.69
N HIS A 121 8.22 1.33 -0.96
CA HIS A 121 8.45 1.04 0.47
C HIS A 121 9.76 0.28 0.77
N HIS A 122 10.27 -0.54 -0.17
CA HIS A 122 11.59 -1.20 -0.04
C HIS A 122 12.79 -0.40 -0.60
N TYR A 123 12.55 0.75 -1.24
CA TYR A 123 13.56 1.39 -2.11
C TYR A 123 14.60 2.25 -1.37
N SER A 124 14.63 2.25 -0.04
CA SER A 124 15.84 2.62 0.70
C SER A 124 16.99 1.61 0.49
N HIS A 125 16.71 0.42 -0.07
CA HIS A 125 17.65 -0.70 -0.15
C HIS A 125 17.69 -1.42 -1.53
N LYS A 126 17.01 -0.91 -2.57
CA LYS A 126 16.94 -1.55 -3.90
C LYS A 126 17.33 -0.61 -5.03
N THR A 127 17.95 -1.17 -6.08
CA THR A 127 18.17 -0.48 -7.36
C THR A 127 16.86 -0.34 -8.13
N TYR A 128 16.65 0.80 -8.79
CA TYR A 128 15.48 1.03 -9.64
C TYR A 128 15.59 0.26 -10.96
N GLU A 129 15.04 -0.96 -10.99
CA GLU A 129 14.98 -1.78 -12.21
C GLU A 129 13.53 -1.91 -12.71
N ARG A 130 13.37 -1.84 -14.05
CA ARG A 130 12.08 -2.12 -14.68
C ARG A 130 11.87 -3.61 -14.75
N HIS A 131 10.84 -4.09 -14.08
CA HIS A 131 10.46 -5.49 -14.13
C HIS A 131 9.13 -5.70 -14.84
N SER A 132 8.97 -6.86 -15.46
CA SER A 132 7.74 -7.28 -16.13
C SER A 132 6.72 -7.94 -15.18
N VAL A 133 6.76 -7.57 -13.89
CA VAL A 133 5.82 -8.08 -12.87
C VAL A 133 4.77 -7.03 -12.53
N GLY A 134 3.63 -7.49 -12.04
CA GLY A 134 2.43 -6.69 -11.78
C GLY A 134 1.19 -7.56 -11.88
N GLY A 135 0.04 -6.95 -11.60
CA GLY A 135 -1.20 -7.67 -11.32
C GLY A 135 -1.13 -8.47 -10.03
N LEU A 136 -2.30 -8.92 -9.59
CA LEU A 136 -2.47 -9.75 -8.40
C LEU A 136 -3.46 -10.88 -8.72
N ALA A 137 -2.98 -12.11 -8.68
CA ALA A 137 -3.81 -13.31 -8.65
C ALA A 137 -3.73 -13.92 -7.25
N PRO A 138 -4.66 -13.60 -6.32
CA PRO A 138 -4.54 -14.02 -4.93
C PRO A 138 -4.65 -15.55 -4.81
N ARG A 139 -3.67 -16.19 -4.15
CA ARG A 139 -3.75 -17.59 -3.72
C ARG A 139 -4.46 -17.76 -2.36
N CYS A 140 -4.57 -16.65 -1.64
CA CYS A 140 -5.17 -16.54 -0.32
C CYS A 140 -5.87 -15.19 -0.22
N TYR A 141 -6.81 -15.08 0.70
CA TYR A 141 -7.60 -13.86 0.92
C TYR A 141 -7.43 -13.29 2.33
N GLU A 142 -6.41 -13.72 3.07
CA GLU A 142 -6.20 -13.33 4.47
C GLU A 142 -5.92 -11.83 4.63
N TYR A 143 -5.28 -11.20 3.65
CA TYR A 143 -5.11 -9.74 3.63
C TYR A 143 -6.46 -9.00 3.70
N ARG A 144 -7.57 -9.63 3.28
CA ARG A 144 -8.92 -9.05 3.42
C ARG A 144 -9.36 -8.95 4.87
N GLN A 145 -8.90 -9.82 5.76
CA GLN A 145 -9.22 -9.72 7.19
C GLN A 145 -8.66 -8.42 7.79
N ALA A 146 -7.44 -8.04 7.39
CA ALA A 146 -6.84 -6.76 7.79
C ALA A 146 -7.63 -5.56 7.24
N ILE A 147 -8.08 -5.66 5.99
CA ILE A 147 -8.90 -4.62 5.35
C ILE A 147 -10.29 -4.52 5.99
N GLU A 148 -10.89 -5.64 6.37
CA GLU A 148 -12.21 -5.70 7.01
C GLU A 148 -12.17 -5.09 8.42
N ALA A 149 -11.07 -5.31 9.15
CA ALA A 149 -10.83 -4.70 10.46
C ALA A 149 -10.55 -3.19 10.40
N TRP A 150 -10.23 -2.66 9.21
CA TRP A 150 -10.01 -1.23 9.03
C TRP A 150 -11.32 -0.46 9.20
N SER A 151 -11.29 0.60 10.01
CA SER A 151 -12.40 1.52 10.25
C SER A 151 -12.05 2.92 9.73
N PRO A 152 -12.27 3.19 8.42
CA PRO A 152 -11.94 4.47 7.82
C PRO A 152 -12.77 5.61 8.42
N ARG A 153 -12.17 6.79 8.49
CA ARG A 153 -12.77 7.99 9.10
C ARG A 153 -13.68 8.75 8.13
N THR A 154 -13.50 8.56 6.83
CA THR A 154 -14.19 9.30 5.77
C THR A 154 -14.98 8.38 4.84
N GLU A 155 -15.97 8.94 4.13
CA GLU A 155 -16.72 8.20 3.11
C GLU A 155 -15.81 7.70 1.98
N LEU A 156 -14.81 8.49 1.60
CA LEU A 156 -13.84 8.06 0.60
C LEU A 156 -12.94 6.93 1.11
N GLY A 157 -12.55 6.97 2.39
CA GLY A 157 -11.86 5.85 3.05
C GLY A 157 -12.71 4.57 3.08
N LYS A 158 -14.00 4.69 3.39
CA LYS A 158 -14.96 3.55 3.31
C LYS A 158 -15.06 3.01 1.89
N ALA A 159 -15.14 3.89 0.89
CA ALA A 159 -15.16 3.48 -0.52
C ALA A 159 -13.89 2.72 -0.93
N LEU A 160 -12.70 3.18 -0.50
CA LEU A 160 -11.43 2.47 -0.71
C LEU A 160 -11.47 1.07 -0.11
N ARG A 161 -11.90 0.95 1.15
CA ARG A 161 -12.04 -0.34 1.85
C ARG A 161 -12.98 -1.28 1.11
N ASP A 162 -14.18 -0.80 0.81
CA ASP A 162 -15.25 -1.64 0.25
C ASP A 162 -14.88 -2.12 -1.17
N VAL A 163 -14.23 -1.26 -1.97
CA VAL A 163 -13.68 -1.67 -3.26
C VAL A 163 -12.55 -2.68 -3.10
N ALA A 164 -11.62 -2.46 -2.17
CA ALA A 164 -10.52 -3.40 -1.92
C ALA A 164 -11.02 -4.79 -1.49
N LEU A 165 -12.08 -4.86 -0.67
CA LEU A 165 -12.73 -6.13 -0.29
C LEU A 165 -13.44 -6.81 -1.47
N ALA A 166 -14.02 -6.03 -2.37
CA ALA A 166 -14.74 -6.56 -3.53
C ALA A 166 -13.81 -7.09 -4.64
N LEU A 167 -12.57 -6.61 -4.74
CA LEU A 167 -11.62 -7.01 -5.78
C LEU A 167 -11.13 -8.45 -5.60
N SER A 168 -11.41 -9.32 -6.57
CA SER A 168 -10.92 -10.70 -6.61
C SER A 168 -9.45 -10.85 -7.03
N GLY A 169 -8.85 -9.78 -7.54
CA GLY A 169 -7.50 -9.73 -8.12
C GLY A 169 -7.38 -8.55 -9.09
N THR A 170 -6.23 -8.41 -9.74
CA THR A 170 -5.97 -7.38 -10.76
C THR A 170 -5.15 -7.91 -11.92
N THR A 171 -5.39 -7.35 -13.10
CA THR A 171 -4.52 -7.56 -14.26
C THR A 171 -3.26 -6.71 -14.14
N ARG A 172 -2.18 -7.15 -14.80
CA ARG A 172 -0.95 -6.37 -14.87
C ARG A 172 -1.17 -5.08 -15.67
N SER A 173 -1.19 -3.95 -14.98
CA SER A 173 -1.31 -2.60 -15.58
C SER A 173 0.05 -1.89 -15.68
N GLY A 174 1.09 -2.44 -15.05
CA GLY A 174 2.45 -1.89 -15.13
C GLY A 174 2.60 -0.57 -14.39
N THR A 175 1.77 -0.34 -13.37
CA THR A 175 1.71 0.92 -12.62
C THR A 175 3.04 1.25 -11.97
N HIS A 176 3.67 0.23 -11.36
CA HIS A 176 5.00 0.36 -10.76
C HIS A 176 6.05 0.89 -11.76
N GLY A 177 6.06 0.35 -12.99
CA GLY A 177 6.94 0.82 -14.07
C GLY A 177 6.69 2.28 -14.45
N ARG A 178 5.42 2.70 -14.51
CA ARG A 178 5.03 4.09 -14.79
C ARG A 178 5.45 5.04 -13.67
N LEU A 179 5.37 4.62 -12.41
CA LEU A 179 5.85 5.41 -11.27
C LEU A 179 7.39 5.53 -11.26
N LEU A 180 8.11 4.47 -11.64
CA LEU A 180 9.57 4.50 -11.81
C LEU A 180 10.01 5.54 -12.83
N GLU A 181 9.27 5.71 -13.93
CA GLU A 181 9.54 6.72 -14.94
C GLU A 181 9.48 8.15 -14.39
N VAL A 182 8.56 8.42 -13.47
CA VAL A 182 8.43 9.74 -12.83
C VAL A 182 9.65 10.03 -11.94
N ILE A 183 10.16 9.02 -11.23
CA ILE A 183 11.40 9.16 -10.44
C ILE A 183 12.56 9.52 -11.37
N GLY A 184 12.73 8.76 -12.47
CA GLY A 184 13.82 8.98 -13.43
C GLY A 184 13.77 10.34 -14.13
N LYS A 185 12.58 10.92 -14.33
CA LYS A 185 12.37 12.23 -14.96
C LYS A 185 12.43 13.44 -14.02
N ARG A 186 12.74 13.21 -12.72
CA ARG A 186 12.68 14.18 -11.62
C ARG A 186 11.26 14.46 -11.13
N MET A 187 10.90 13.77 -10.06
CA MET A 187 9.64 13.94 -9.33
C MET A 187 9.46 15.38 -8.81
N ARG A 188 8.23 15.91 -8.89
CA ARG A 188 7.90 17.24 -8.36
C ARG A 188 8.16 17.29 -6.84
N PRO A 189 8.77 18.36 -6.29
CA PRO A 189 9.13 18.41 -4.88
C PRO A 189 7.97 18.16 -3.91
N LYS A 190 6.79 18.72 -4.20
CA LYS A 190 5.58 18.51 -3.38
C LYS A 190 5.21 17.03 -3.25
N LEU A 191 5.30 16.28 -4.35
CA LEU A 191 4.98 14.85 -4.39
C LEU A 191 6.10 14.02 -3.76
N LEU A 192 7.37 14.37 -4.05
CA LEU A 192 8.56 13.72 -3.47
C LEU A 192 8.53 13.76 -1.95
N TYR A 193 8.41 14.96 -1.35
CA TYR A 193 8.43 15.11 0.10
C TYR A 193 7.22 14.46 0.78
N ALA A 194 6.05 14.50 0.14
CA ALA A 194 4.88 13.81 0.65
C ALA A 194 5.07 12.28 0.65
N ALA A 195 5.56 11.70 -0.45
CA ALA A 195 5.86 10.29 -0.55
C ALA A 195 6.95 9.86 0.47
N SER A 196 8.01 10.66 0.63
CA SER A 196 9.06 10.40 1.62
C SER A 196 8.53 10.44 3.06
N ALA A 197 7.63 11.37 3.38
CA ALA A 197 7.01 11.45 4.71
C ALA A 197 6.13 10.24 5.02
N LEU A 198 5.37 9.76 4.02
CA LEU A 198 4.61 8.52 4.13
C LEU A 198 5.55 7.33 4.35
N LEU A 199 6.55 7.16 3.47
CA LEU A 199 7.54 6.08 3.52
C LEU A 199 8.26 6.01 4.87
N GLY A 200 8.63 7.15 5.45
CA GLY A 200 9.29 7.18 6.77
C GLY A 200 8.43 6.52 7.86
N ILE A 201 7.13 6.85 7.91
CA ILE A 201 6.21 6.27 8.89
C ILE A 201 5.95 4.78 8.61
N ILE A 202 5.73 4.42 7.35
CA ILE A 202 5.43 3.03 6.96
C ILE A 202 6.62 2.13 7.26
N ASN A 203 7.83 2.51 6.84
CA ASN A 203 9.01 1.67 7.01
C ASN A 203 9.39 1.49 8.48
N GLU A 204 9.19 2.52 9.31
CA GLU A 204 9.39 2.41 10.75
C GLU A 204 8.39 1.44 11.39
N CYS A 205 7.11 1.54 11.03
CA CYS A 205 6.05 0.66 11.53
C CYS A 205 6.21 -0.79 11.02
N ASP A 206 6.46 -0.98 9.73
CA ASP A 206 6.73 -2.29 9.11
C ASP A 206 7.90 -2.99 9.80
N ALA A 207 9.05 -2.31 9.93
CA ALA A 207 10.22 -2.90 10.57
C ALA A 207 9.99 -3.25 12.05
N GLU A 208 9.24 -2.45 12.81
CA GLU A 208 8.92 -2.73 14.20
C GLU A 208 7.96 -3.94 14.33
N VAL A 209 6.89 -3.96 13.54
CA VAL A 209 5.90 -5.04 13.53
C VAL A 209 6.55 -6.35 13.10
N ALA A 210 7.33 -6.34 12.02
CA ALA A 210 8.07 -7.51 11.55
C ALA A 210 9.02 -8.06 12.64
N LYS A 211 9.77 -7.18 13.33
CA LYS A 211 10.65 -7.59 14.44
C LYS A 211 9.87 -8.20 15.59
N LYS A 212 8.73 -7.62 15.95
CA LYS A 212 7.88 -8.09 17.06
C LYS A 212 7.28 -9.45 16.73
N ASN A 213 6.63 -9.60 15.58
CA ASN A 213 5.88 -10.81 15.23
C ASN A 213 6.80 -12.00 14.98
N ARG A 214 7.94 -11.80 14.32
CA ARG A 214 8.87 -12.91 14.04
C ARG A 214 9.58 -13.45 15.27
N ARG A 215 9.71 -12.65 16.34
CA ARG A 215 10.22 -13.11 17.64
C ARG A 215 9.21 -13.98 18.41
N LEU A 216 7.93 -13.85 18.11
CA LEU A 216 6.88 -14.65 18.74
C LEU A 216 6.74 -16.03 18.09
N SER A 217 7.34 -16.22 16.91
CA SER A 217 7.30 -17.45 16.11
C SER A 217 8.55 -18.34 16.30
N THR A 218 9.49 -17.93 17.15
CA THR A 218 10.69 -18.69 17.57
C THR A 218 10.59 -19.08 19.03
#